data_AF-A0A2V2EU33-F1
#
_entry.id   AF-A0A2V2EU33-F1
#
_cell.length_a   1.000
_cell.length_b   1.000
_cell.length_c   1.000
_cell.angle_alpha   90.00
_cell.angle_beta   90.00
_cell.angle_gamma   90.00
#
_symmetry.space_group_name_H-M   'P 1'
#
loop_
_entity.id
_entity.type
_entity.pdbx_description
1 polymer ?
#
loop_
_entity_poly.entity_id
_entity_poly.type
_entity_poly.pdbx_seq_one_letter_code
_entity_poly.pdbx_strand_id
1 'polypeptide(L)'
;MWYKTELMEQILTSESAKRMIDYVSPIYGKSRIGLWLFQIIGLELDDVKEICDDIYDQIFVSRATWSLPYWEKAYEITPLPDQTIEQRRQQIQQRRVKKALNPARFEKILSSLSGVEAKIVENTGKNTFQVIFYGTVNNYDEVLRRIEQLKPAHLICDVRISEASESETNINYVIVSSVCEHSSTIISEV
;
A
#
# COMPACT_ATOMS: atom_id res chain seq x y z
N MET A 1 -24.12 -36.18 -4.79
CA MET A 1 -24.59 -37.48 -4.28
C MET A 1 -25.73 -38.09 -5.10
N TRP A 2 -25.37 -38.91 -6.09
CA TRP A 2 -26.30 -39.65 -6.98
C TRP A 2 -26.80 -40.97 -6.37
N TYR A 3 -26.17 -41.40 -5.27
CA TYR A 3 -26.44 -42.63 -4.55
C TYR A 3 -26.56 -42.32 -3.05
N LYS A 4 -27.67 -42.69 -2.43
CA LYS A 4 -27.94 -42.47 -1.00
C LYS A 4 -28.48 -43.73 -0.37
N THR A 5 -28.11 -43.96 0.88
CA THR A 5 -28.70 -45.02 1.72
C THR A 5 -29.16 -44.42 3.03
N GLU A 6 -30.14 -45.04 3.67
CA GLU A 6 -30.65 -44.61 4.97
C GLU A 6 -29.54 -44.58 6.04
N LEU A 7 -28.61 -45.56 5.99
CA LEU A 7 -27.48 -45.65 6.91
C LEU A 7 -26.48 -44.49 6.72
N MET A 8 -26.25 -44.04 5.48
CA MET A 8 -25.41 -42.86 5.21
C MET A 8 -26.03 -41.60 5.81
N GLU A 9 -27.34 -41.40 5.65
CA GLU A 9 -28.03 -40.21 6.17
C GLU A 9 -28.07 -40.19 7.71
N GLN A 10 -28.11 -41.35 8.34
CA GLN A 10 -28.06 -41.48 9.81
C GLN A 10 -26.67 -41.23 10.40
N ILE A 11 -25.60 -41.69 9.74
CA ILE A 11 -24.22 -41.65 10.30
C ILE A 11 -23.44 -40.41 9.85
N LEU A 12 -23.58 -40.01 8.58
CA LEU A 12 -22.78 -38.93 8.01
C LEU A 12 -23.41 -37.57 8.32
N THR A 13 -22.96 -36.93 9.39
CA THR A 13 -23.37 -35.58 9.77
C THR A 13 -22.42 -34.50 9.25
N SER A 14 -21.11 -34.81 9.16
CA SER A 14 -20.07 -33.89 8.66
C SER A 14 -20.24 -33.60 7.17
N GLU A 15 -20.03 -32.34 6.78
CA GLU A 15 -20.11 -31.94 5.37
C GLU A 15 -18.93 -32.53 4.57
N SER A 16 -17.73 -32.54 5.14
CA SER A 16 -16.58 -33.20 4.52
C SER A 16 -16.78 -34.72 4.41
N ALA A 17 -17.41 -35.37 5.39
CA ALA A 17 -17.75 -36.79 5.29
C ALA A 17 -18.74 -37.09 4.14
N LYS A 18 -19.79 -36.27 4.02
CA LYS A 18 -20.76 -36.35 2.90
C LYS A 18 -20.11 -36.09 1.55
N ARG A 19 -19.10 -35.23 1.47
CA ARG A 19 -18.33 -35.03 0.23
C ARG A 19 -17.43 -36.22 -0.05
N MET A 20 -16.78 -36.77 0.97
CA MET A 20 -15.85 -37.90 0.83
C MET A 20 -16.54 -39.16 0.31
N ILE A 21 -17.78 -39.43 0.77
CA ILE A 21 -18.53 -40.61 0.33
C ILE A 21 -18.86 -40.57 -1.17
N ASP A 22 -18.97 -39.37 -1.77
CA ASP A 22 -19.20 -39.21 -3.21
C ASP A 22 -18.00 -39.66 -4.07
N TYR A 23 -16.80 -39.77 -3.49
CA TYR A 23 -15.57 -40.18 -4.19
C TYR A 23 -15.24 -41.66 -4.03
N VAL A 24 -15.99 -42.41 -3.22
CA VAL A 24 -15.72 -43.84 -2.96
C VAL A 24 -16.83 -44.72 -3.55
N SER A 25 -16.52 -46.01 -3.70
CA SER A 25 -17.47 -46.96 -4.28
C SER A 25 -18.76 -47.06 -3.45
N PRO A 26 -19.94 -47.16 -4.10
CA PRO A 26 -21.24 -47.29 -3.43
C PRO A 26 -21.35 -48.44 -2.41
N ILE A 27 -20.48 -49.46 -2.49
CA ILE A 27 -20.44 -50.58 -1.53
C ILE A 27 -20.31 -50.12 -0.07
N TYR A 28 -19.65 -48.98 0.16
CA TYR A 28 -19.44 -48.44 1.49
C TYR A 28 -20.71 -47.85 2.11
N GLY A 29 -21.73 -47.53 1.30
CA GLY A 29 -23.01 -47.00 1.80
C GLY A 29 -23.75 -47.97 2.72
N LYS A 30 -23.44 -49.27 2.65
CA LYS A 30 -24.02 -50.29 3.55
C LYS A 30 -23.10 -50.69 4.70
N SER A 31 -21.86 -50.19 4.72
CA SER A 31 -20.85 -50.56 5.72
C SER A 31 -20.91 -49.60 6.90
N ARG A 32 -21.47 -50.04 8.02
CA ARG A 32 -21.54 -49.22 9.25
C ARG A 32 -20.16 -48.75 9.71
N ILE A 33 -19.16 -49.62 9.68
CA ILE A 33 -17.79 -49.30 10.08
C ILE A 33 -17.15 -48.30 9.12
N GLY A 34 -17.33 -48.50 7.81
CA GLY A 34 -16.80 -47.57 6.81
C GLY A 34 -17.40 -46.17 6.93
N LEU A 35 -18.71 -46.08 7.12
CA LEU A 35 -19.40 -44.80 7.30
C LEU A 35 -18.96 -44.07 8.57
N TRP A 36 -18.79 -44.78 9.69
CA TRP A 36 -18.27 -44.17 10.91
C TRP A 36 -16.83 -43.69 10.75
N LEU A 37 -16.00 -44.44 10.03
CA LEU A 37 -14.64 -44.02 9.72
C LEU A 37 -14.63 -42.72 8.90
N PHE A 38 -15.45 -42.65 7.84
CA PHE A 38 -15.59 -41.43 7.04
C PHE A 38 -16.15 -40.26 7.83
N GLN A 39 -17.08 -40.51 8.75
CA GLN A 39 -17.62 -39.48 9.63
C GLN A 39 -16.54 -38.88 10.53
N ILE A 40 -15.72 -39.73 11.19
CA ILE A 40 -14.65 -39.25 12.06
C ILE A 40 -13.61 -38.45 11.26
N ILE A 41 -13.17 -38.97 10.11
CA ILE A 41 -12.22 -38.25 9.25
C ILE A 41 -12.84 -36.93 8.77
N GLY A 42 -14.14 -36.92 8.43
CA GLY A 42 -14.84 -35.73 7.99
C GLY A 42 -14.91 -34.64 9.06
N LEU A 43 -15.10 -34.99 10.33
CA LEU A 43 -15.09 -34.03 11.44
C LEU A 43 -13.72 -33.33 11.53
N GLU A 44 -12.64 -34.10 11.54
CA GLU A 44 -11.28 -33.54 11.58
C GLU A 44 -10.99 -32.66 10.36
N LEU A 45 -11.49 -33.03 9.18
CA LEU A 45 -11.33 -32.21 7.97
C LEU A 45 -12.16 -30.93 8.00
N ASP A 46 -13.35 -30.95 8.60
CA ASP A 46 -14.17 -29.75 8.77
C ASP A 46 -13.46 -28.75 9.70
N ASP A 47 -12.87 -29.23 10.80
CA ASP A 47 -12.09 -28.40 11.73
C ASP A 47 -10.84 -27.81 11.05
N VAL A 48 -10.08 -28.62 10.32
CA VAL A 48 -8.92 -28.15 9.54
C VAL A 48 -9.35 -27.11 8.50
N LYS A 49 -10.50 -27.30 7.88
CA LYS A 49 -11.04 -26.34 6.91
C LYS A 49 -11.37 -25.01 7.57
N GLU A 50 -12.02 -25.02 8.75
CA GLU A 50 -12.31 -23.79 9.50
C GLU A 50 -11.01 -23.04 9.85
N ILE A 51 -9.98 -23.75 10.31
CA ILE A 51 -8.67 -23.15 10.60
C ILE A 51 -8.05 -22.55 9.33
N CYS A 52 -8.09 -23.27 8.21
CA CYS A 52 -7.57 -22.77 6.93
C CYS A 52 -8.31 -21.50 6.48
N ASP A 53 -9.63 -21.49 6.59
CA ASP A 53 -10.48 -20.36 6.21
C ASP A 53 -10.20 -19.14 7.12
N ASP A 54 -10.03 -19.33 8.44
CA ASP A 54 -9.63 -18.23 9.34
C ASP A 54 -8.25 -17.68 9.00
N ILE A 55 -7.25 -18.54 8.76
CA ILE A 55 -5.92 -18.12 8.33
C ILE A 55 -5.99 -17.34 7.03
N TYR A 56 -6.81 -17.78 6.07
CA TYR A 56 -6.99 -17.08 4.81
C TYR A 56 -7.56 -15.67 5.01
N ASP A 57 -8.49 -15.51 5.95
CA ASP A 57 -9.05 -14.21 6.32
C ASP A 57 -8.01 -13.29 6.97
N GLN A 58 -7.09 -13.86 7.75
CA GLN A 58 -5.98 -13.13 8.36
C GLN A 58 -4.95 -12.58 7.36
N ILE A 59 -4.82 -13.18 6.18
CA ILE A 59 -3.89 -12.71 5.12
C ILE A 59 -4.33 -11.35 4.57
N PHE A 60 -5.61 -11.00 4.66
CA PHE A 60 -6.11 -9.73 4.14
C PHE A 60 -6.29 -8.73 5.28
N VAL A 61 -5.56 -7.62 5.24
CA VAL A 61 -5.66 -6.54 6.25
C VAL A 61 -7.12 -6.09 6.48
N SER A 62 -7.97 -6.08 5.46
CA SER A 62 -9.38 -5.72 5.60
C SER A 62 -10.18 -6.66 6.50
N ARG A 63 -9.78 -7.94 6.60
CA ARG A 63 -10.47 -9.00 7.37
C ARG A 63 -9.68 -9.46 8.60
N ALA A 64 -8.38 -9.17 8.65
CA ALA A 64 -7.47 -9.51 9.75
C ALA A 64 -7.99 -9.05 11.12
N THR A 65 -8.10 -9.97 12.08
CA THR A 65 -8.52 -9.71 13.46
C THR A 65 -7.33 -9.88 14.39
N TRP A 66 -6.96 -11.12 14.70
CA TRP A 66 -5.85 -11.44 15.59
C TRP A 66 -4.48 -11.30 14.92
N SER A 67 -4.43 -11.28 13.59
CA SER A 67 -3.18 -11.14 12.83
C SER A 67 -2.65 -9.71 12.68
N LEU A 68 -3.41 -8.69 13.14
CA LEU A 68 -3.03 -7.28 13.04
C LEU A 68 -1.66 -6.93 13.66
N PRO A 69 -1.26 -7.47 14.83
CA PRO A 69 0.05 -7.20 15.40
C PRO A 69 1.22 -7.61 14.49
N TYR A 70 1.06 -8.66 13.68
CA TYR A 70 2.09 -9.08 12.71
C TYR A 70 2.19 -8.10 11.54
N TRP A 71 1.05 -7.60 11.06
CA TRP A 71 1.00 -6.55 10.04
C TRP A 71 1.64 -5.26 10.53
N GLU A 72 1.35 -4.85 11.76
CA GLU A 72 1.92 -3.66 12.38
C GLU A 72 3.43 -3.78 12.50
N LYS A 73 3.92 -4.94 12.96
CA LYS A 73 5.36 -5.22 13.00
C LYS A 73 6.01 -5.15 11.60
N ALA A 74 5.34 -5.68 10.57
CA ALA A 74 5.87 -5.67 9.20
C ALA A 74 5.96 -4.26 8.58
N TYR A 75 5.08 -3.33 8.99
CA TYR A 75 5.09 -1.94 8.52
C TYR A 75 5.66 -0.95 9.54
N GLU A 76 6.28 -1.46 10.62
CA GLU A 76 6.88 -0.66 11.71
C GLU A 76 5.88 0.35 12.30
N ILE A 77 4.63 -0.08 12.48
CA ILE A 77 3.56 0.71 13.07
C ILE A 77 3.47 0.36 14.55
N THR A 78 3.48 1.37 15.42
CA THR A 78 3.18 1.19 16.85
C THR A 78 1.71 1.52 17.08
N PRO A 79 0.84 0.54 17.43
CA PRO A 79 -0.56 0.81 17.71
C PRO A 79 -0.70 1.59 19.02
N LEU A 80 -1.68 2.50 19.08
CA LEU A 80 -2.06 3.17 20.31
C LEU A 80 -3.02 2.26 21.11
N PRO A 81 -3.01 2.31 22.45
CA PRO A 81 -3.77 1.39 23.30
C PRO A 81 -5.30 1.47 23.09
N ASP A 82 -5.83 2.62 22.68
CA ASP A 82 -7.27 2.86 22.56
C ASP A 82 -7.83 2.75 21.13
N GLN A 83 -7.06 2.18 20.18
CA GLN A 83 -7.50 2.07 18.80
C GLN A 83 -8.43 0.87 18.55
N THR A 84 -9.51 1.10 17.80
CA THR A 84 -10.38 0.02 17.32
C THR A 84 -9.68 -0.81 16.23
N ILE A 85 -10.15 -2.04 16.01
CA ILE A 85 -9.64 -2.93 14.96
C ILE A 85 -9.71 -2.23 13.59
N GLU A 86 -10.79 -1.52 13.30
CA GLU A 86 -11.01 -0.80 12.03
C GLU A 86 -9.98 0.31 11.84
N GLN A 87 -9.68 1.07 12.90
CA GLN A 87 -8.68 2.14 12.85
C GLN A 87 -7.28 1.56 12.59
N ARG A 88 -6.94 0.44 13.25
CA ARG A 88 -5.67 -0.27 13.03
C ARG A 88 -5.55 -0.77 11.58
N ARG A 89 -6.61 -1.41 11.06
CA ARG A 89 -6.69 -1.84 9.65
C ARG A 89 -6.49 -0.67 8.69
N GLN A 90 -7.13 0.47 8.95
CA GLN A 90 -7.00 1.67 8.12
C GLN A 90 -5.57 2.22 8.12
N GLN A 91 -4.92 2.26 9.28
CA GLN A 91 -3.54 2.72 9.42
C GLN A 91 -2.56 1.84 8.63
N ILE A 92 -2.69 0.52 8.76
CA ILE A 92 -1.90 -0.44 7.98
C ILE A 92 -2.17 -0.25 6.49
N GLN A 93 -3.45 -0.12 6.08
CA GLN A 93 -3.81 0.07 4.68
C GLN A 93 -3.23 1.37 4.10
N GLN A 94 -3.20 2.46 4.85
CA GLN A 94 -2.58 3.72 4.43
C GLN A 94 -1.07 3.58 4.22
N ARG A 95 -0.37 2.83 5.08
CA ARG A 95 1.05 2.52 4.92
C ARG A 95 1.33 1.60 3.72
N ARG A 96 0.43 0.65 3.45
CA ARG A 96 0.52 -0.26 2.29
C ARG A 96 0.40 0.45 0.95
N VAL A 97 -0.48 1.43 0.86
CA VAL A 97 -0.66 2.20 -0.38
C VAL A 97 0.52 3.17 -0.51
N LYS A 98 1.58 2.72 -1.20
CA LYS A 98 2.59 3.62 -1.77
C LYS A 98 1.91 4.47 -2.83
N LYS A 99 1.33 5.60 -2.41
CA LYS A 99 0.73 6.55 -3.33
C LYS A 99 1.84 7.06 -4.26
N ALA A 100 1.71 6.80 -5.56
CA ALA A 100 2.59 7.36 -6.57
C ALA A 100 2.67 8.89 -6.38
N LEU A 101 3.87 9.42 -6.47
CA LEU A 101 4.13 10.84 -6.36
C LEU A 101 3.75 11.49 -7.71
N ASN A 102 2.49 11.92 -7.85
CA ASN A 102 2.06 12.74 -8.98
C ASN A 102 2.67 14.15 -8.84
N PRO A 103 3.12 14.80 -9.93
CA PRO A 103 3.57 16.20 -9.94
C PRO A 103 2.70 17.14 -9.10
N ALA A 104 1.38 17.13 -9.27
CA ALA A 104 0.47 18.00 -8.52
C ALA A 104 0.49 17.74 -7.00
N ARG A 105 0.77 16.50 -6.59
CA ARG A 105 0.92 16.15 -5.18
C ARG A 105 2.29 16.56 -4.65
N PHE A 106 3.31 16.48 -5.50
CA PHE A 106 4.65 16.89 -5.15
C PHE A 106 4.72 18.42 -5.00
N GLU A 107 4.08 19.18 -5.89
CA GLU A 107 3.84 20.63 -5.75
C GLU A 107 3.21 20.97 -4.40
N LYS A 108 2.09 20.33 -4.03
CA LYS A 108 1.42 20.59 -2.74
C LYS A 108 2.32 20.33 -1.53
N ILE A 109 3.13 19.27 -1.57
CA ILE A 109 4.06 18.93 -0.49
C ILE A 109 5.13 20.03 -0.39
N LEU A 110 5.70 20.43 -1.52
CA LEU A 110 6.75 21.44 -1.56
C LEU A 110 6.23 22.81 -1.15
N SER A 111 5.07 23.24 -1.65
CA SER A 111 4.45 24.51 -1.25
C SER A 111 4.14 24.59 0.24
N SER A 112 3.70 23.48 0.83
CA SER A 112 3.45 23.40 2.28
C SER A 112 4.72 23.46 3.12
N LEU A 113 5.86 23.00 2.58
CA LEU A 113 7.12 22.93 3.29
C LEU A 113 7.92 24.23 3.17
N SER A 114 7.96 24.81 1.97
CA SER A 114 8.70 26.05 1.68
C SER A 114 7.95 27.30 2.15
N GLY A 115 6.63 27.22 2.32
CA GLY A 115 5.76 28.36 2.62
C GLY A 115 5.48 29.26 1.42
N VAL A 116 5.93 28.88 0.22
CA VAL A 116 5.77 29.62 -1.04
C VAL A 116 5.23 28.71 -2.14
N GLU A 117 4.58 29.28 -3.14
CA GLU A 117 4.01 28.48 -4.24
C GLU A 117 5.12 27.76 -5.02
N ALA A 118 5.02 26.43 -5.11
CA ALA A 118 5.92 25.57 -5.86
C ALA A 118 5.22 24.99 -7.09
N LYS A 119 5.87 25.04 -8.25
CA LYS A 119 5.39 24.48 -9.52
C LYS A 119 6.41 23.52 -10.11
N ILE A 120 5.92 22.42 -10.67
CA ILE A 120 6.75 21.38 -11.28
C ILE A 120 6.56 21.38 -12.79
N VAL A 121 7.67 21.44 -13.52
CA VAL A 121 7.69 21.37 -14.98
C VAL A 121 8.46 20.13 -15.38
N GLU A 122 7.75 19.13 -15.92
CA GLU A 122 8.36 17.90 -16.41
C GLU A 122 8.88 18.08 -17.84
N ASN A 123 10.17 17.82 -18.05
CA ASN A 123 10.80 17.81 -19.37
C ASN A 123 11.05 16.36 -19.79
N THR A 124 10.02 15.70 -20.33
CA THR A 124 10.01 14.27 -20.66
C THR A 124 11.14 13.84 -21.60
N GLY A 125 11.58 14.72 -22.51
CA GLY A 125 12.64 14.38 -23.48
C GLY A 125 14.06 14.26 -22.91
N LYS A 126 14.32 14.79 -21.71
CA LYS A 126 15.67 14.82 -21.10
C LYS A 126 15.76 14.06 -19.77
N ASN A 127 14.70 13.35 -19.36
CA ASN A 127 14.59 12.75 -18.02
C ASN A 127 14.84 13.77 -16.89
N THR A 128 14.50 15.03 -17.13
CA THR A 128 14.68 16.13 -16.18
C THR A 128 13.32 16.67 -15.77
N PHE A 129 13.17 17.10 -14.52
CA PHE A 129 12.06 17.95 -14.10
C PHE A 129 12.60 19.15 -13.33
N GLN A 130 11.86 20.25 -13.40
CA GLN A 130 12.20 21.50 -12.73
C GLN A 130 11.21 21.77 -11.61
N VAL A 131 11.72 22.21 -10.47
CA VAL A 131 10.92 22.72 -9.35
C VAL A 131 11.15 24.23 -9.28
N ILE A 132 10.09 25.01 -9.48
CA ILE A 132 10.13 26.47 -9.45
C ILE A 132 9.41 26.95 -8.20
N PHE A 133 10.10 27.70 -7.36
CA PHE A 133 9.53 28.37 -6.19
C PHE A 133 9.29 29.86 -6.49
N TYR A 134 8.07 30.34 -6.26
CA TYR A 134 7.69 31.74 -6.43
C TYR A 134 7.78 32.49 -5.09
N GLY A 135 8.97 32.96 -4.73
CA GLY A 135 9.24 33.72 -3.51
C GLY A 135 10.37 33.15 -2.65
N THR A 136 10.61 33.79 -1.51
CA THR A 136 11.67 33.41 -0.57
C THR A 136 11.30 32.10 0.15
N VAL A 137 12.05 31.03 -0.15
CA VAL A 137 11.88 29.71 0.46
C VAL A 137 12.41 29.72 1.89
N ASN A 138 11.54 29.46 2.86
CA ASN A 138 11.96 29.20 4.24
C ASN A 138 12.57 27.79 4.32
N ASN A 139 13.67 27.65 5.07
CA ASN A 139 14.34 26.37 5.34
C ASN A 139 14.73 25.57 4.07
N TYR A 140 15.51 26.20 3.17
CA TYR A 140 15.93 25.62 1.88
C TYR A 140 16.59 24.23 2.03
N ASP A 141 17.42 24.02 3.04
CA ASP A 141 18.10 22.73 3.28
C ASP A 141 17.11 21.59 3.56
N GLU A 142 16.05 21.86 4.33
CA GLU A 142 15.01 20.87 4.61
C GLU A 142 14.22 20.53 3.34
N VAL A 143 13.90 21.56 2.53
CA VAL A 143 13.23 21.39 1.24
C VAL A 143 14.05 20.53 0.30
N LEU A 144 15.36 20.77 0.20
CA LEU A 144 16.25 19.99 -0.65
C LEU A 144 16.33 18.53 -0.22
N ARG A 145 16.52 18.26 1.08
CA ARG A 145 16.52 16.88 1.60
C ARG A 145 15.20 16.18 1.32
N ARG A 146 14.08 16.91 1.39
CA ARG A 146 12.77 16.35 1.09
C ARG A 146 12.60 16.03 -0.38
N ILE A 147 13.10 16.89 -1.27
CA ILE A 147 13.13 16.64 -2.71
C ILE A 147 13.95 15.38 -3.00
N GLU A 148 15.13 15.22 -2.41
CA GLU A 148 15.98 14.04 -2.62
C GLU A 148 15.30 12.72 -2.21
N GLN A 149 14.58 12.72 -1.08
CA GLN A 149 13.85 11.54 -0.61
C GLN A 149 12.67 11.15 -1.50
N LEU A 150 12.03 12.14 -2.12
CA LEU A 150 10.82 11.96 -2.91
C LEU A 150 11.12 11.79 -4.41
N LYS A 151 12.25 12.34 -4.88
CA LYS A 151 12.68 12.31 -6.27
C LYS A 151 12.89 10.85 -6.72
N PRO A 152 12.32 10.45 -7.87
CA PRO A 152 12.69 9.18 -8.49
C PRO A 152 14.19 9.16 -8.85
N ALA A 153 14.88 8.06 -8.53
CA ALA A 153 16.33 7.97 -8.72
C ALA A 153 16.77 8.28 -10.16
N HIS A 154 15.96 7.88 -11.15
CA HIS A 154 16.25 8.02 -12.59
C HIS A 154 15.96 9.41 -13.19
N LEU A 155 15.38 10.35 -12.44
CA LEU A 155 15.06 11.69 -12.95
C LEU A 155 16.02 12.74 -12.40
N ILE A 156 16.48 13.68 -13.22
CA ILE A 156 17.32 14.81 -12.78
C ILE A 156 16.40 15.95 -12.31
N CYS A 157 16.68 16.51 -11.12
CA CYS A 157 15.93 17.62 -10.56
C CYS A 157 16.76 18.90 -10.69
N ASP A 158 16.17 19.95 -11.26
CA ASP A 158 16.72 21.30 -11.29
C ASP A 158 15.81 22.23 -10.45
N VAL A 159 16.36 22.90 -9.44
CA VAL A 159 15.60 23.73 -8.49
C VAL A 159 15.86 25.20 -8.81
N ARG A 160 14.79 25.95 -9.05
CA ARG A 160 14.85 27.37 -9.39
C ARG A 160 14.01 28.18 -8.40
N ILE A 161 14.53 29.33 -8.01
CA ILE A 161 13.82 30.32 -7.20
C ILE A 161 13.61 31.54 -8.09
N SER A 162 12.36 31.96 -8.24
CA SER A 162 12.01 33.20 -8.92
C SER A 162 11.54 34.22 -7.89
N GLU A 163 12.27 35.33 -7.78
CA GLU A 163 11.88 36.48 -6.99
C GLU A 163 11.39 37.58 -7.94
N ALA A 164 10.20 38.12 -7.68
CA ALA A 164 9.70 39.30 -8.38
C ALA A 164 10.13 40.55 -7.59
N SER A 165 11.15 41.25 -8.09
CA SER A 165 11.48 42.59 -7.59
C SER A 165 10.74 43.63 -8.41
N GLU A 166 9.74 44.30 -7.81
CA GLU A 166 9.16 45.51 -8.39
C GLU A 166 10.07 46.70 -8.07
N SER A 167 10.83 47.18 -9.06
CA SER A 167 11.51 48.47 -8.99
C SER A 167 10.79 49.46 -9.88
N GLU A 168 10.15 50.48 -9.28
CA GLU A 168 9.63 51.64 -10.01
C GLU A 168 10.81 52.47 -10.52
N THR A 169 11.26 52.18 -11.74
CA THR A 169 11.99 53.15 -12.55
C THR A 169 11.12 53.52 -13.73
N ASN A 170 10.75 54.81 -13.78
CA ASN A 170 10.24 55.44 -14.99
C ASN A 170 11.19 55.10 -16.15
N ILE A 171 10.60 54.64 -17.26
CA ILE A 171 11.21 54.26 -18.54
C ILE A 171 11.51 52.74 -18.68
N ASN A 172 10.68 52.09 -19.53
CA ASN A 172 10.78 50.73 -20.09
C ASN A 172 10.89 49.56 -19.09
N TYR A 173 9.82 48.75 -19.00
CA TYR A 173 9.84 47.47 -18.32
C TYR A 173 10.97 46.57 -18.85
N VAL A 174 12.02 46.41 -18.06
CA VAL A 174 13.01 45.34 -18.22
C VAL A 174 12.63 44.27 -17.20
N ILE A 175 12.16 43.11 -17.68
CA ILE A 175 12.02 41.93 -16.84
C ILE A 175 13.44 41.43 -16.57
N VAL A 176 13.99 41.75 -15.41
CA VAL A 176 15.24 41.15 -14.93
C VAL A 176 14.87 39.84 -14.24
N SER A 177 14.94 38.73 -14.96
CA SER A 177 14.99 37.42 -14.33
C SER A 177 16.41 37.18 -13.82
N SER A 178 16.66 37.34 -12.53
CA SER A 178 17.89 36.81 -11.93
C SER A 178 17.76 35.28 -11.85
N VAL A 179 18.41 34.59 -12.79
CA VAL A 179 18.56 33.14 -12.72
C VAL A 179 19.72 32.86 -11.77
N CYS A 180 19.41 32.52 -10.52
CA CYS A 180 20.41 31.96 -9.62
C CYS A 180 20.52 30.45 -9.93
N GLU A 181 21.35 30.10 -10.93
CA GLU A 181 21.66 28.71 -11.28
C GLU A 181 22.54 28.10 -10.16
N HIS A 182 21.93 27.38 -9.22
CA HIS A 182 22.65 26.38 -8.44
C HIS A 182 22.58 25.04 -9.19
N SER A 183 23.40 24.91 -10.23
CA SER A 183 23.65 23.62 -10.88
C SER A 183 24.57 22.79 -9.99
N SER A 184 23.99 21.91 -9.18
CA SER A 184 24.74 20.82 -8.56
C SER A 184 24.97 19.73 -9.62
N THR A 185 25.88 19.98 -10.57
CA THR A 185 26.41 18.91 -11.43
C THR A 185 27.39 18.10 -10.59
N ILE A 186 26.91 17.07 -9.89
CA ILE A 186 27.81 16.03 -9.36
C ILE A 186 27.98 14.99 -10.47
N ILE A 187 29.12 15.07 -11.13
CA ILE A 187 29.63 14.04 -12.04
C ILE A 187 29.70 12.73 -11.24
N SER A 188 28.94 11.72 -11.66
CA SER A 188 29.19 10.36 -11.21
C SER A 188 30.46 9.87 -11.89
N GLU A 189 31.60 9.95 -11.22
CA GLU A 189 32.72 9.07 -11.55
C GLU A 189 32.42 7.67 -11.04
N VAL A 190 32.65 6.70 -11.92
CA VAL A 190 32.51 5.25 -11.75
C VAL A 190 33.55 4.73 -10.77
#